data_AF-A0A550CGV0-F1
#
_entry.id   AF-A0A550CGV0-F1
#
_cell.length_a   1.000
_cell.length_b   1.000
_cell.length_c   1.000
_cell.angle_alpha   90.00
_cell.angle_beta   90.00
_cell.angle_gamma   90.00
#
_symmetry.space_group_name_H-M   'P 1'
#
loop_
_entity.id
_entity.type
_entity.pdbx_description
1 polymer ?
#
loop_
_entity_poly.entity_id
_entity_poly.type
_entity_poly.pdbx_seq_one_letter_code
_entity_poly.pdbx_strand_id
1 'polypeptide(L)'
;MRPLALAQVCYAWRTIALQTPRLWTNLRICVHGDLRAPVLNPAAIYEELKKTAQAPLHLTLSMRSDPVSFIEDDRLWVHDNGPEIWNILCAEADRWETIVLNDYPSEAFAMYVGLEFPALRRIGWRTKDIDNPLTEYEIPSPFFVNAPNLDFLHIEYQVPPIRLLPPPSWSLAKLRIISGDQGIEEDKPPIAPCIPFILACSATLRTCHVWSEMFGSFAEDKTPVPFPVLEELHLDWAAIHFCRLISAPNIQVVRLAKLALDDWSQPGDEFAAFE
;
A
#
# COMPACT_ATOMS: atom_id res chain seq x y z
N MET A 1 -21.38 13.84 -8.99
CA MET A 1 -22.07 12.65 -8.45
C MET A 1 -21.68 11.46 -9.31
N ARG A 2 -21.13 10.39 -8.72
CA ARG A 2 -20.73 9.20 -9.48
C ARG A 2 -21.98 8.44 -9.94
N PRO A 3 -22.25 8.31 -11.25
CA PRO A 3 -23.39 7.54 -11.71
C PRO A 3 -23.13 6.04 -11.50
N LEU A 4 -23.89 5.40 -10.62
CA LEU A 4 -23.99 3.94 -10.65
C LEU A 4 -24.86 3.55 -11.84
N ALA A 5 -24.34 2.69 -12.73
CA ALA A 5 -25.11 2.20 -13.89
C ALA A 5 -26.48 1.62 -13.45
N LEU A 6 -26.51 0.96 -12.29
CA LEU A 6 -27.74 0.44 -11.67
C LEU A 6 -28.77 1.54 -11.36
N ALA A 7 -28.33 2.72 -10.91
CA ALA A 7 -29.22 3.84 -10.59
C ALA A 7 -29.77 4.57 -11.84
N GLN A 8 -29.30 4.20 -13.03
CA GLN A 8 -29.72 4.79 -14.30
C GLN A 8 -30.78 3.94 -15.03
N VAL A 9 -31.04 2.70 -14.61
CA VAL A 9 -31.95 1.77 -15.32
C VAL A 9 -33.42 2.18 -15.21
N CYS A 10 -33.97 2.24 -13.99
CA CYS A 10 -35.35 2.65 -13.75
C CYS A 10 -35.51 3.26 -12.35
N TYR A 11 -36.68 3.83 -12.06
CA TYR A 11 -36.96 4.47 -10.76
C TYR A 11 -36.75 3.50 -9.59
N ALA A 12 -37.27 2.27 -9.67
CA ALA A 12 -37.15 1.29 -8.60
C ALA A 12 -35.68 0.96 -8.28
N TRP A 13 -34.85 0.77 -9.31
CA TRP A 13 -33.42 0.46 -9.12
C TRP A 13 -32.65 1.64 -8.55
N ARG A 14 -32.99 2.87 -8.96
CA ARG A 14 -32.44 4.08 -8.36
C ARG A 14 -32.77 4.18 -6.87
N THR A 15 -34.02 3.94 -6.51
CA THR A 15 -34.46 3.96 -5.10
C THR A 15 -33.71 2.91 -4.28
N ILE A 16 -33.64 1.66 -4.78
CA ILE A 16 -32.87 0.59 -4.13
C ILE A 16 -31.40 0.98 -3.98
N ALA A 17 -30.78 1.50 -5.04
CA ALA A 17 -29.38 1.90 -5.02
C ALA A 17 -29.12 3.00 -3.97
N LEU A 18 -29.96 4.03 -3.92
CA LEU A 18 -29.83 5.13 -2.94
C LEU A 18 -30.12 4.68 -1.50
N GLN A 19 -30.93 3.65 -1.30
CA GLN A 19 -31.24 3.07 0.02
C GLN A 19 -30.27 1.97 0.46
N THR A 20 -29.25 1.65 -0.35
CA THR A 20 -28.29 0.57 -0.05
C THR A 20 -26.88 1.15 0.13
N PRO A 21 -26.51 1.58 1.35
CA PRO A 21 -25.24 2.28 1.60
C PRO A 21 -23.99 1.53 1.16
N ARG A 22 -23.99 0.19 1.27
CA ARG A 22 -22.88 -0.68 0.87
C ARG A 22 -22.52 -0.59 -0.62
N LEU A 23 -23.41 -0.11 -1.48
CA LEU A 23 -23.10 0.10 -2.90
C LEU A 23 -22.19 1.32 -3.13
N TRP A 24 -22.06 2.20 -2.14
CA TRP A 24 -21.36 3.48 -2.25
C TRP A 24 -20.04 3.52 -1.46
N THR A 25 -19.67 2.44 -0.75
CA THR A 25 -18.52 2.43 0.17
C THR A 25 -17.16 2.41 -0.51
N ASN A 26 -17.11 2.06 -1.80
CA ASN A 26 -15.88 2.02 -2.59
C ASN A 26 -15.66 3.38 -3.26
N LEU A 27 -14.94 4.27 -2.56
CA LEU A 27 -14.67 5.62 -3.00
C LEU A 27 -13.27 5.72 -3.60
N ARG A 28 -13.20 6.26 -4.82
CA ARG A 28 -11.94 6.57 -5.49
C ARG A 28 -11.88 8.08 -5.68
N ILE A 29 -10.87 8.70 -5.09
CA ILE A 29 -10.64 10.14 -5.11
C ILE A 29 -9.29 10.34 -5.78
N CYS A 30 -9.32 10.93 -6.97
CA CYS A 30 -8.13 11.21 -7.76
C CYS A 30 -8.07 12.71 -8.01
N VAL A 31 -6.91 13.31 -7.78
CA VAL A 31 -6.73 14.76 -7.86
C VAL A 31 -6.61 15.21 -9.32
N HIS A 32 -6.09 14.37 -10.23
CA HIS A 32 -6.00 14.71 -11.65
C HIS A 32 -6.35 13.56 -12.59
N GLY A 33 -6.67 13.91 -13.84
CA GLY A 33 -6.66 13.02 -15.00
C GLY A 33 -7.84 12.05 -15.17
N ASP A 34 -8.53 11.64 -14.10
CA ASP A 34 -9.68 10.74 -14.24
C ASP A 34 -10.99 11.54 -14.44
N LEU A 35 -11.42 11.66 -15.71
CA LEU A 35 -12.72 12.24 -16.09
C LEU A 35 -13.93 11.58 -15.39
N ARG A 36 -13.73 10.39 -14.79
CA ARG A 36 -14.76 9.65 -14.05
C ARG A 36 -14.65 9.80 -12.54
N ALA A 37 -13.54 10.33 -12.02
CA ALA A 37 -13.42 10.63 -10.60
C ALA A 37 -14.33 11.82 -10.24
N PRO A 38 -14.91 11.85 -9.02
CA PRO A 38 -15.51 13.07 -8.52
C PRO A 38 -14.45 14.16 -8.59
N VAL A 39 -14.75 15.23 -9.34
CA VAL A 39 -13.95 16.47 -9.32
C VAL A 39 -13.67 16.82 -7.86
N LEU A 40 -12.47 17.32 -7.56
CA LEU A 40 -11.94 17.84 -6.28
C LEU A 40 -12.83 18.93 -5.64
N ASN A 41 -14.09 18.60 -5.42
CA ASN A 41 -15.08 19.45 -4.82
C ASN A 41 -15.43 18.80 -3.47
N PRO A 42 -14.98 19.41 -2.36
CA PRO A 42 -15.30 18.98 -1.00
C PRO A 42 -16.79 18.67 -0.80
N ALA A 43 -17.68 19.50 -1.36
CA ALA A 43 -19.13 19.29 -1.25
C ALA A 43 -19.59 18.02 -1.98
N ALA A 44 -18.99 17.68 -3.13
CA ALA A 44 -19.32 16.45 -3.84
C ALA A 44 -18.88 15.21 -3.06
N ILE A 45 -17.70 15.25 -2.42
CA ILE A 45 -17.20 14.15 -1.57
C ILE A 45 -18.10 13.97 -0.35
N TYR A 46 -18.50 15.07 0.29
CA TYR A 46 -19.44 15.04 1.41
C TYR A 46 -20.78 14.39 1.03
N GLU A 47 -21.34 14.74 -0.13
CA GLU A 47 -22.57 14.12 -0.62
C GLU A 47 -22.41 12.63 -0.98
N GLU A 48 -21.24 12.20 -1.46
CA GLU A 48 -20.97 10.76 -1.65
C GLU A 48 -20.83 10.03 -0.30
N LEU A 49 -20.14 10.62 0.68
CA LEU A 49 -20.00 10.07 2.03
C LEU A 49 -21.36 9.90 2.73
N LYS A 50 -22.28 10.86 2.60
CA LYS A 50 -23.65 10.74 3.14
C LYS A 50 -24.36 9.45 2.69
N LYS A 51 -24.19 9.05 1.43
CA LYS A 51 -24.83 7.84 0.89
C LYS A 51 -24.30 6.55 1.52
N THR A 52 -23.07 6.56 2.00
CA THR A 52 -22.44 5.40 2.64
C THR A 52 -22.96 5.18 4.08
N ALA A 53 -23.73 6.13 4.63
CA ALA A 53 -24.26 6.09 5.99
C ALA A 53 -23.16 5.75 7.01
N GLN A 54 -23.25 4.59 7.67
CA GLN A 54 -22.26 4.08 8.64
C GLN A 54 -21.60 2.78 8.16
N ALA A 55 -21.66 2.48 6.86
CA ALA A 55 -21.03 1.29 6.31
C ALA A 55 -19.49 1.46 6.27
N PRO A 56 -18.72 0.37 6.41
CA PRO A 56 -17.26 0.42 6.32
C PRO A 56 -16.79 0.96 4.97
N LEU A 57 -15.77 1.82 4.98
CA LEU A 57 -15.26 2.51 3.79
C LEU A 57 -14.05 1.80 3.18
N HIS A 58 -14.02 1.76 1.85
CA HIS A 58 -12.86 1.36 1.06
C HIS A 58 -12.42 2.54 0.20
N LEU A 59 -11.33 3.18 0.61
CA LEU A 59 -10.81 4.39 0.01
C LEU A 59 -9.64 4.06 -0.93
N THR A 60 -9.63 4.69 -2.10
CA THR A 60 -8.45 4.76 -2.97
C THR A 60 -8.19 6.22 -3.27
N LEU A 61 -7.09 6.74 -2.77
CA LEU A 61 -6.68 8.12 -2.91
C LEU A 61 -5.44 8.18 -3.81
N SER A 62 -5.45 9.06 -4.79
CA SER A 62 -4.34 9.24 -5.71
C SER A 62 -4.10 10.72 -5.96
N MET A 63 -2.87 11.16 -5.69
CA MET A 63 -2.43 12.55 -5.80
C MET A 63 -1.72 12.87 -7.11
N ARG A 64 -1.63 11.89 -8.02
CA ARG A 64 -0.94 12.03 -9.28
C ARG A 64 -1.38 13.30 -10.03
N SER A 65 -0.41 14.08 -10.49
CA SER A 65 -0.56 15.01 -11.59
C SER A 65 -0.41 14.23 -12.90
N ASP A 66 -1.33 14.43 -13.85
CA ASP A 66 -1.26 13.73 -15.13
C ASP A 66 0.05 14.15 -15.84
N PRO A 67 0.95 13.21 -16.23
CA PRO A 67 2.25 13.55 -16.83
C PRO A 67 2.16 14.37 -18.12
N VAL A 68 0.96 14.55 -18.67
CA VAL A 68 0.72 15.32 -19.89
C VAL A 68 0.74 16.84 -19.66
N SER A 69 0.66 17.32 -18.41
CA SER A 69 0.89 18.74 -18.11
C SER A 69 2.37 18.97 -17.78
N PHE A 70 3.17 19.26 -18.80
CA PHE A 70 4.57 19.70 -18.70
C PHE A 70 4.77 21.05 -17.97
N ILE A 71 3.86 21.44 -17.08
CA ILE A 71 3.96 22.67 -16.31
C ILE A 71 4.53 22.27 -14.95
N GLU A 72 5.82 22.59 -14.76
CA GLU A 72 6.69 22.36 -13.60
C GLU A 72 6.20 23.05 -12.31
N ASP A 73 4.98 22.81 -11.85
CA ASP A 73 4.54 23.29 -10.53
C ASP A 73 4.32 22.12 -9.56
N ASP A 74 5.40 21.73 -8.90
CA ASP A 74 5.48 20.72 -7.81
C ASP A 74 4.61 21.02 -6.57
N ARG A 75 3.70 22.01 -6.62
CA ARG A 75 2.96 22.53 -5.45
C ARG A 75 1.45 22.29 -5.48
N LEU A 76 0.96 21.43 -6.36
CA LEU A 76 -0.49 21.23 -6.56
C LEU A 76 -1.24 20.81 -5.27
N TRP A 77 -0.61 20.05 -4.37
CA TRP A 77 -1.22 19.68 -3.07
C TRP A 77 -1.61 20.89 -2.21
N VAL A 78 -0.83 21.98 -2.27
CA VAL A 78 -1.02 23.17 -1.45
C VAL A 78 -2.09 24.11 -2.04
N HIS A 79 -2.37 24.00 -3.34
CA HIS A 79 -3.25 24.93 -4.05
C HIS A 79 -4.69 24.42 -4.24
N ASP A 80 -4.93 23.10 -4.27
CA ASP A 80 -6.21 22.53 -4.72
C ASP A 80 -6.95 21.70 -3.67
N ASN A 81 -7.75 22.32 -2.78
CA ASN A 81 -8.70 21.66 -1.86
C ASN A 81 -8.23 20.41 -1.09
N GLY A 82 -6.97 19.99 -1.21
CA GLY A 82 -6.44 18.70 -0.80
C GLY A 82 -6.48 18.53 0.71
N PRO A 83 -6.01 19.53 1.47
CA PRO A 83 -6.18 19.56 2.91
C PRO A 83 -7.66 19.51 3.34
N GLU A 84 -8.58 20.16 2.64
CA GLU A 84 -10.01 20.13 2.98
C GLU A 84 -10.63 18.75 2.70
N ILE A 85 -10.30 18.14 1.56
CA ILE A 85 -10.76 16.80 1.21
C ILE A 85 -10.20 15.78 2.19
N TRP A 86 -8.92 15.88 2.54
CA TRP A 86 -8.29 15.00 3.51
C TRP A 86 -8.90 15.16 4.90
N ASN A 87 -9.17 16.39 5.35
CA ASN A 87 -9.96 16.66 6.56
C ASN A 87 -11.30 15.92 6.55
N ILE A 88 -12.07 16.05 5.47
CA ILE A 88 -13.38 15.40 5.33
C ILE A 88 -13.25 13.89 5.43
N LEU A 89 -12.21 13.31 4.81
CA LEU A 89 -11.99 11.87 4.86
C LEU A 89 -11.55 11.42 6.26
N CYS A 90 -10.60 12.12 6.89
CA CYS A 90 -10.10 11.80 8.23
C CYS A 90 -11.20 11.88 9.30
N ALA A 91 -12.23 12.70 9.09
CA ALA A 91 -13.42 12.73 9.95
C ALA A 91 -14.21 11.40 9.94
N GLU A 92 -13.96 10.53 8.96
CA GLU A 92 -14.61 9.22 8.79
C GLU A 92 -13.62 8.06 9.07
N ALA A 93 -12.44 8.36 9.65
CA ALA A 93 -11.35 7.40 9.87
C ALA A 93 -11.76 6.18 10.71
N ASP A 94 -12.72 6.36 11.62
CA ASP A 94 -13.21 5.34 12.53
C ASP A 94 -13.79 4.11 11.80
N ARG A 95 -14.35 4.34 10.61
CA ARG A 95 -14.99 3.30 9.78
C ARG A 95 -14.23 2.97 8.50
N TRP A 96 -12.98 3.42 8.35
CA TRP A 96 -12.13 2.97 7.25
C TRP A 96 -11.82 1.49 7.43
N GLU A 97 -12.23 0.63 6.49
CA GLU A 97 -11.83 -0.78 6.48
C GLU A 97 -10.62 -1.02 5.56
N THR A 98 -10.53 -0.24 4.48
CA THR A 98 -9.43 -0.31 3.53
C THR A 98 -9.05 1.10 3.08
N ILE A 99 -7.76 1.38 3.03
CA ILE A 99 -7.22 2.59 2.39
C ILE A 99 -6.09 2.22 1.46
N VAL A 100 -6.10 2.78 0.25
CA VAL A 100 -5.01 2.70 -0.72
C VAL A 100 -4.55 4.10 -1.05
N LEU A 101 -3.29 4.40 -0.78
CA LEU A 101 -2.65 5.69 -0.99
C LEU A 101 -1.68 5.57 -2.15
N ASN A 102 -1.89 6.36 -3.19
CA ASN A 102 -1.02 6.41 -4.37
C ASN A 102 -0.40 7.81 -4.43
N ASP A 103 0.92 7.86 -4.25
CA ASP A 103 1.76 9.05 -4.37
C ASP A 103 1.33 10.17 -3.42
N TYR A 104 0.90 9.81 -2.21
CA TYR A 104 0.32 10.75 -1.24
C TYR A 104 1.42 11.48 -0.44
N PRO A 105 1.38 12.82 -0.33
CA PRO A 105 2.43 13.61 0.32
C PRO A 105 2.50 13.35 1.82
N SER A 106 3.71 13.28 2.37
CA SER A 106 3.97 12.99 3.79
C SER A 106 3.41 14.08 4.71
N GLU A 107 3.36 15.33 4.23
CA GLU A 107 2.85 16.50 4.93
C GLU A 107 1.36 16.36 5.30
N ALA A 108 0.60 15.59 4.53
CA ALA A 108 -0.81 15.34 4.82
C ALA A 108 -1.03 14.57 6.13
N PHE A 109 -0.05 13.75 6.53
CA PHE A 109 -0.14 12.92 7.73
C PHE A 109 0.31 13.66 8.99
N ALA A 110 1.21 14.64 8.84
CA ALA A 110 1.75 15.41 9.96
C ALA A 110 0.67 16.23 10.70
N MET A 111 -0.44 16.56 10.03
CA MET A 111 -1.50 17.39 10.58
C MET A 111 -2.46 16.66 11.53
N TYR A 112 -2.47 15.31 11.55
CA TYR A 112 -3.41 14.54 12.37
C TYR A 112 -2.70 13.49 13.19
N VAL A 113 -2.38 13.86 14.42
CA VAL A 113 -1.84 12.93 15.41
C VAL A 113 -2.99 12.37 16.23
N GLY A 114 -3.01 11.05 16.42
CA GLY A 114 -3.94 10.40 17.34
C GLY A 114 -5.32 10.05 16.79
N LEU A 115 -5.49 10.01 15.45
CA LEU A 115 -6.68 9.39 14.87
C LEU A 115 -6.76 7.91 15.25
N GLU A 116 -7.98 7.39 15.36
CA GLU A 116 -8.25 5.98 15.62
C GLU A 116 -8.78 5.30 14.36
N PHE A 117 -8.33 4.07 14.12
CA PHE A 117 -8.72 3.29 12.96
C PHE A 117 -9.25 1.90 13.38
N PRO A 118 -10.28 1.83 14.22
CA PRO A 118 -10.77 0.57 14.78
C PRO A 118 -11.32 -0.39 13.72
N ALA A 119 -11.82 0.10 12.58
CA ALA A 119 -12.28 -0.76 11.49
C ALA A 119 -11.18 -1.17 10.49
N LEU A 120 -10.00 -0.56 10.55
CA LEU A 120 -9.01 -0.65 9.48
C LEU A 120 -8.31 -1.99 9.48
N ARG A 121 -8.42 -2.68 8.34
CA ARG A 121 -7.85 -4.02 8.11
C ARG A 121 -6.76 -4.01 7.05
N ARG A 122 -6.86 -3.10 6.09
CA ARG A 122 -6.02 -3.11 4.89
C ARG A 122 -5.46 -1.74 4.57
N ILE A 123 -4.14 -1.67 4.46
CA ILE A 123 -3.43 -0.49 3.94
C ILE A 123 -2.71 -0.92 2.65
N GLY A 124 -2.94 -0.15 1.59
CA GLY A 124 -2.14 -0.17 0.37
C GLY A 124 -1.38 1.14 0.24
N TRP A 125 -0.09 1.05 -0.06
CA TRP A 125 0.79 2.18 -0.23
C TRP A 125 1.53 2.04 -1.55
N ARG A 126 1.44 3.05 -2.42
CA ARG A 126 2.05 3.02 -3.75
C ARG A 126 2.79 4.32 -4.04
N THR A 127 4.04 4.21 -4.49
CA THR A 127 4.87 5.32 -4.99
C THR A 127 5.39 4.97 -6.39
N LYS A 128 4.66 5.36 -7.43
CA LYS A 128 4.90 4.94 -8.83
C LYS A 128 5.33 6.04 -9.78
N ASP A 129 5.38 7.28 -9.31
CA ASP A 129 5.67 8.40 -10.19
C ASP A 129 6.49 9.46 -9.41
N ILE A 130 7.47 9.02 -8.60
CA ILE A 130 8.41 9.96 -7.97
C ILE A 130 9.51 10.24 -8.99
N ASP A 131 9.31 11.28 -9.80
CA ASP A 131 10.24 11.72 -10.86
C ASP A 131 11.64 12.06 -10.32
N ASN A 132 11.75 12.33 -9.01
CA ASN A 132 13.01 12.64 -8.36
C ASN A 132 13.52 11.45 -7.53
N PRO A 133 14.53 10.69 -8.01
CA PRO A 133 15.12 9.58 -7.26
C PRO A 133 15.85 10.02 -5.98
N LEU A 134 16.10 11.33 -5.80
CA LEU A 134 16.67 11.90 -4.57
C LEU A 134 15.60 12.20 -3.52
N THR A 135 14.31 12.09 -3.84
CA THR A 135 13.25 12.34 -2.88
C THR A 135 13.21 11.21 -1.86
N GLU A 136 13.72 11.53 -0.68
CA GLU A 136 13.59 10.75 0.53
C GLU A 136 12.12 10.48 0.85
N TYR A 137 11.75 9.20 0.95
CA TYR A 137 10.38 8.79 1.20
C TYR A 137 10.23 8.00 2.50
N GLU A 138 9.26 8.40 3.32
CA GLU A 138 8.87 7.69 4.53
C GLU A 138 7.42 7.22 4.42
N ILE A 139 7.19 5.94 4.71
CA ILE A 139 5.84 5.43 4.87
C ILE A 139 5.36 5.92 6.24
N PRO A 140 4.25 6.67 6.32
CA PRO A 140 3.74 7.27 7.56
C PRO A 140 3.04 6.21 8.41
N SER A 141 3.75 5.14 8.76
CA SER A 141 3.29 4.14 9.70
C SER A 141 2.89 4.75 11.06
N PRO A 142 3.50 5.86 11.57
CA PRO A 142 3.05 6.49 12.80
C PRO A 142 1.61 7.03 12.74
N PHE A 143 1.14 7.46 11.56
CA PHE A 143 -0.24 7.94 11.40
C PHE A 143 -1.25 6.82 11.67
N PHE A 144 -0.92 5.59 11.28
CA PHE A 144 -1.77 4.41 11.43
C PHE A 144 -1.43 3.58 12.68
N VAL A 145 -0.78 4.18 13.69
CA VAL A 145 -0.41 3.48 14.92
C VAL A 145 -1.63 2.93 15.68
N ASN A 146 -2.79 3.58 15.59
CA ASN A 146 -4.02 3.16 16.27
C ASN A 146 -4.94 2.29 15.38
N ALA A 147 -4.36 1.38 14.59
CA ALA A 147 -5.09 0.43 13.74
C ALA A 147 -4.94 -1.01 14.27
N PRO A 148 -5.62 -1.38 15.37
CA PRO A 148 -5.40 -2.66 16.05
C PRO A 148 -5.84 -3.88 15.24
N ASN A 149 -6.72 -3.69 14.26
CA ASN A 149 -7.26 -4.75 13.41
C ASN A 149 -6.55 -4.85 12.05
N LEU A 150 -5.44 -4.13 11.85
CA LEU A 150 -4.69 -4.14 10.62
C LEU A 150 -4.03 -5.52 10.42
N ASP A 151 -4.49 -6.24 9.39
CA ASP A 151 -4.01 -7.60 9.08
C ASP A 151 -3.28 -7.70 7.75
N PHE A 152 -3.42 -6.69 6.88
CA PHE A 152 -2.84 -6.68 5.55
C PHE A 152 -2.18 -5.34 5.21
N LEU A 153 -0.91 -5.41 4.83
CA LEU A 153 -0.15 -4.30 4.30
C LEU A 153 0.35 -4.63 2.89
N HIS A 154 0.10 -3.72 1.96
CA HIS A 154 0.65 -3.76 0.62
C HIS A 154 1.49 -2.50 0.39
N ILE A 155 2.76 -2.69 0.00
CA ILE A 155 3.69 -1.62 -0.34
C ILE A 155 4.16 -1.86 -1.77
N GLU A 156 4.12 -0.82 -2.59
CA GLU A 156 4.66 -0.80 -3.94
C GLU A 156 5.44 0.50 -4.11
N TYR A 157 6.71 0.43 -4.49
CA TYR A 157 7.55 1.63 -4.57
C TYR A 157 8.55 1.57 -5.71
N GLN A 158 8.83 2.72 -6.32
CA GLN A 158 9.94 2.94 -7.26
C GLN A 158 11.16 3.58 -6.59
N VAL A 159 10.97 4.29 -5.47
CA VAL A 159 12.06 4.85 -4.65
C VAL A 159 12.06 4.16 -3.29
N PRO A 160 13.20 3.62 -2.81
CA PRO A 160 13.23 2.86 -1.57
C PRO A 160 12.85 3.71 -0.34
N PRO A 161 12.02 3.19 0.58
CA PRO A 161 11.72 3.90 1.82
C PRO A 161 12.95 3.92 2.73
N ILE A 162 13.19 5.03 3.42
CA ILE A 162 14.40 5.20 4.26
C ILE A 162 14.32 4.39 5.54
N ARG A 163 13.14 4.41 6.18
CA ARG A 163 12.89 3.73 7.45
C ARG A 163 11.51 3.13 7.41
N LEU A 164 11.48 1.81 7.38
CA LEU A 164 10.24 1.08 7.44
C LEU A 164 10.30 0.15 8.66
N LEU A 165 9.58 0.53 9.71
CA LEU A 165 9.38 -0.29 10.90
C LEU A 165 7.89 -0.39 11.19
N PRO A 166 7.39 -1.58 11.58
CA PRO A 166 6.01 -1.74 11.94
C PRO A 166 5.74 -1.05 13.29
N PRO A 167 4.66 -0.28 13.40
CA PRO A 167 4.12 0.11 14.70
C PRO A 167 3.91 -1.12 15.59
N PRO A 168 4.24 -1.05 16.90
CA PRO A 168 4.11 -2.20 17.81
C PRO A 168 2.68 -2.75 17.95
N SER A 169 1.67 -1.94 17.61
CA SER A 169 0.25 -2.31 17.62
C SER A 169 -0.16 -3.20 16.45
N TRP A 170 0.68 -3.31 15.41
CA TRP A 170 0.34 -4.06 14.21
C TRP A 170 0.60 -5.55 14.39
N SER A 171 -0.39 -6.35 14.00
CA SER A 171 -0.30 -7.82 13.97
C SER A 171 -0.61 -8.32 12.56
N LEU A 172 0.30 -7.99 11.62
CA LEU A 172 0.09 -8.27 10.21
C LEU A 172 0.08 -9.78 9.94
N ALA A 173 -1.03 -10.28 9.42
CA ALA A 173 -1.13 -11.66 8.91
C ALA A 173 -0.63 -11.77 7.47
N LYS A 174 -0.72 -10.68 6.70
CA LYS A 174 -0.42 -10.66 5.26
C LYS A 174 0.42 -9.44 4.89
N LEU A 175 1.50 -9.66 4.16
CA LEU A 175 2.39 -8.62 3.70
C LEU A 175 2.70 -8.81 2.21
N ARG A 176 2.54 -7.75 1.43
CA ARG A 176 2.92 -7.73 0.02
C ARG A 176 3.81 -6.54 -0.29
N ILE A 177 5.04 -6.79 -0.70
CA ILE A 177 6.00 -5.74 -1.09
C ILE A 177 6.39 -5.91 -2.55
N ILE A 178 6.32 -4.83 -3.31
CA ILE A 178 6.73 -4.74 -4.71
C ILE A 178 7.75 -3.60 -4.81
N SER A 179 8.99 -3.93 -5.14
CA SER A 179 10.09 -2.96 -5.30
C SER A 179 10.42 -2.82 -6.78
N GLY A 180 10.08 -1.67 -7.35
CA GLY A 180 10.18 -1.34 -8.77
C GLY A 180 8.86 -1.56 -9.52
N ASP A 181 8.91 -1.35 -10.83
CA ASP A 181 7.84 -1.71 -11.76
C ASP A 181 8.33 -2.69 -12.82
N GLN A 182 7.43 -3.16 -13.69
CA GLN A 182 7.79 -3.99 -14.85
C GLN A 182 8.32 -3.20 -16.05
N GLY A 183 8.69 -1.92 -15.86
CA GLY A 183 9.26 -1.06 -16.90
C GLY A 183 10.69 -1.43 -17.25
N ILE A 184 11.26 -0.77 -18.26
CA ILE A 184 12.61 -1.03 -18.80
C ILE A 184 13.67 -0.15 -18.12
N GLU A 185 13.34 0.49 -17.00
CA GLU A 185 14.28 1.38 -16.30
C GLU A 185 15.46 0.58 -15.74
N GLU A 186 16.68 1.07 -15.96
CA GLU A 186 17.92 0.38 -15.57
C GLU A 186 18.13 0.40 -14.04
N ASP A 187 17.64 1.43 -13.36
CA ASP A 187 17.86 1.64 -11.91
C ASP A 187 16.63 1.21 -11.09
N LYS A 188 16.47 -0.10 -10.90
CA LYS A 188 15.40 -0.64 -10.05
C LYS A 188 15.74 -0.48 -8.57
N PRO A 189 14.76 -0.11 -7.72
CA PRO A 189 15.04 0.03 -6.30
C PRO A 189 15.27 -1.35 -5.65
N PRO A 190 16.20 -1.46 -4.68
CA PRO A 190 16.39 -2.70 -3.93
C PRO A 190 15.31 -2.94 -2.86
N ILE A 191 15.09 -4.21 -2.51
CA ILE A 191 14.21 -4.61 -1.39
C ILE A 191 14.85 -4.47 0.00
N ALA A 192 16.19 -4.37 0.08
CA ALA A 192 16.94 -4.32 1.34
C ALA A 192 16.35 -3.40 2.42
N PRO A 193 15.86 -2.17 2.10
CA PRO A 193 15.27 -1.28 3.12
C PRO A 193 13.98 -1.80 3.76
N CYS A 194 13.25 -2.70 3.09
CA CYS A 194 12.04 -3.32 3.61
C CYS A 194 12.30 -4.59 4.42
N ILE A 195 13.48 -5.20 4.32
CA ILE A 195 13.80 -6.46 5.01
C ILE A 195 13.63 -6.35 6.53
N PRO A 196 14.13 -5.32 7.23
CA PRO A 196 13.91 -5.18 8.68
C PRO A 196 12.44 -5.18 9.08
N PHE A 197 11.57 -4.59 8.26
CA PHE A 197 10.13 -4.60 8.49
C PHE A 197 9.54 -6.00 8.39
N ILE A 198 9.89 -6.75 7.34
CA ILE A 198 9.39 -8.13 7.16
C ILE A 198 9.82 -9.00 8.35
N LEU A 199 11.09 -8.90 8.77
CA LEU A 199 11.63 -9.65 9.91
C LEU A 199 10.95 -9.26 11.23
N ALA A 200 10.60 -7.99 11.42
CA ALA A 200 9.86 -7.53 12.60
C ALA A 200 8.42 -8.09 12.67
N CYS A 201 7.85 -8.51 11.55
CA CYS A 201 6.54 -9.18 11.49
C CYS A 201 6.63 -10.73 11.59
N SER A 202 7.80 -11.29 11.87
CA SER A 202 8.04 -12.74 11.85
C SER A 202 7.09 -13.57 12.71
N ALA A 203 6.68 -13.05 13.87
CA ALA A 203 5.81 -13.77 14.80
C ALA A 203 4.34 -13.87 14.36
N THR A 204 3.88 -13.02 13.43
CA THR A 204 2.46 -12.86 13.07
C THR A 204 2.16 -13.17 11.61
N LEU A 205 3.18 -13.09 10.75
CA LEU A 205 3.01 -13.18 9.30
C LEU A 205 2.69 -14.60 8.83
N ARG A 206 1.55 -14.77 8.15
CA ARG A 206 1.07 -16.03 7.54
C ARG A 206 1.29 -16.09 6.05
N THR A 207 1.10 -14.97 5.35
CA THR A 207 1.34 -14.85 3.91
C THR A 207 2.32 -13.73 3.64
N CYS A 208 3.42 -14.03 2.96
CA CYS A 208 4.41 -13.06 2.52
C CYS A 208 4.57 -13.12 0.99
N HIS A 209 4.35 -12.02 0.30
CA HIS A 209 4.66 -11.88 -1.12
C HIS A 209 5.65 -10.75 -1.34
N VAL A 210 6.84 -11.07 -1.85
CA VAL A 210 7.88 -10.11 -2.16
C VAL A 210 8.25 -10.22 -3.64
N TRP A 211 8.16 -9.10 -4.35
CA TRP A 211 8.62 -8.96 -5.71
C TRP A 211 9.70 -7.89 -5.75
N SER A 212 10.89 -8.23 -6.24
CA SER A 212 11.96 -7.24 -6.42
C SER A 212 13.03 -7.75 -7.37
N GLU A 213 13.37 -6.95 -8.37
CA GLU A 213 14.45 -7.24 -9.31
C GLU A 213 15.84 -7.07 -8.67
N MET A 214 15.96 -6.34 -7.55
CA MET A 214 17.23 -6.12 -6.85
C MET A 214 17.11 -6.41 -5.36
N PHE A 215 18.00 -7.27 -4.83
CA PHE A 215 17.98 -7.55 -3.39
C PHE A 215 18.56 -6.40 -2.56
N GLY A 216 19.68 -5.83 -3.03
CA GLY A 216 20.50 -4.87 -2.28
C GLY A 216 21.50 -5.55 -1.35
N SER A 217 22.34 -4.76 -0.69
CA SER A 217 23.36 -5.26 0.24
C SER A 217 22.75 -5.64 1.59
N PHE A 218 23.02 -6.85 2.07
CA PHE A 218 22.65 -7.30 3.41
C PHE A 218 23.80 -8.09 4.03
N ALA A 219 23.98 -8.02 5.35
CA ALA A 219 25.04 -8.75 6.04
C ALA A 219 24.73 -10.26 6.02
N GLU A 220 25.61 -11.06 5.42
CA GLU A 220 25.41 -12.50 5.23
C GLU A 220 25.53 -13.30 6.54
N ASP A 221 26.22 -12.77 7.55
CA ASP A 221 26.51 -13.47 8.81
C ASP A 221 25.36 -13.45 9.84
N LYS A 222 24.11 -13.26 9.41
CA LYS A 222 22.96 -13.22 10.34
C LYS A 222 22.34 -14.59 10.50
N THR A 223 22.10 -14.97 11.75
CA THR A 223 21.28 -16.14 12.09
C THR A 223 19.88 -15.98 11.48
N PRO A 224 19.35 -16.99 10.77
CA PRO A 224 18.01 -16.93 10.21
C PRO A 224 16.96 -16.60 11.27
N VAL A 225 16.01 -15.72 10.94
CA VAL A 225 14.92 -15.32 11.83
C VAL A 225 13.78 -16.35 11.71
N PRO A 226 13.27 -16.91 12.82
CA PRO A 226 12.18 -17.88 12.75
C PRO A 226 10.84 -17.19 12.42
N PHE A 227 10.12 -17.73 11.44
CA PHE A 227 8.75 -17.38 11.04
C PHE A 227 7.83 -18.54 11.43
N PRO A 228 7.43 -18.66 12.71
CA PRO A 228 6.75 -19.84 13.23
C PRO A 228 5.33 -20.04 12.69
N VAL A 229 4.70 -19.03 12.09
CA VAL A 229 3.32 -19.09 11.61
C VAL A 229 3.18 -18.81 10.11
N LEU A 230 4.30 -18.72 9.38
CA LEU A 230 4.29 -18.46 7.95
C LEU A 230 3.85 -19.71 7.19
N GLU A 231 2.76 -19.58 6.44
CA GLU A 231 2.11 -20.67 5.70
C GLU A 231 2.35 -20.53 4.19
N GLU A 232 2.41 -19.30 3.67
CA GLU A 232 2.59 -19.01 2.25
C GLU A 232 3.71 -17.99 2.01
N LEU A 233 4.68 -18.36 1.17
CA LEU A 233 5.82 -17.51 0.80
C LEU A 233 5.96 -17.45 -0.73
N HIS A 234 5.74 -16.26 -1.28
CA HIS A 234 5.89 -16.00 -2.71
C HIS A 234 7.05 -15.01 -2.91
N LEU A 235 8.09 -15.45 -3.60
CA LEU A 235 9.29 -14.65 -3.89
C LEU A 235 9.53 -14.64 -5.41
N ASP A 236 9.57 -13.44 -5.97
CA ASP A 236 9.87 -13.23 -7.37
C ASP A 236 11.24 -12.54 -7.53
N TRP A 237 12.03 -12.98 -8.50
CA TRP A 237 13.34 -12.39 -8.84
C TRP A 237 14.36 -12.41 -7.69
N ALA A 238 15.08 -11.31 -7.46
CA ALA A 238 16.11 -11.21 -6.43
C ALA A 238 15.54 -11.32 -5.00
N ALA A 239 14.22 -11.21 -4.84
CA ALA A 239 13.57 -11.47 -3.56
C ALA A 239 13.79 -12.90 -3.04
N ILE A 240 14.18 -13.86 -3.90
CA ILE A 240 14.49 -15.24 -3.52
C ILE A 240 15.65 -15.30 -2.49
N HIS A 241 16.57 -14.34 -2.51
CA HIS A 241 17.64 -14.26 -1.50
C HIS A 241 17.12 -14.02 -0.08
N PHE A 242 15.85 -13.61 0.08
CA PHE A 242 15.19 -13.50 1.38
C PHE A 242 15.15 -14.84 2.14
N CYS A 243 15.14 -15.98 1.43
CA CYS A 243 15.20 -17.30 2.05
C CYS A 243 16.40 -17.44 3.00
N ARG A 244 17.57 -16.89 2.65
CA ARG A 244 18.79 -16.96 3.48
C ARG A 244 18.63 -16.30 4.86
N LEU A 245 17.61 -15.47 5.04
CA LEU A 245 17.39 -14.66 6.24
C LEU A 245 16.34 -15.25 7.19
N ILE A 246 15.66 -16.33 6.79
CA ILE A 246 14.49 -16.83 7.51
C ILE A 246 14.54 -18.34 7.73
N SER A 247 13.83 -18.82 8.74
CA SER A 247 13.48 -20.23 8.94
C SER A 247 11.97 -20.33 9.12
N ALA A 248 11.27 -21.09 8.28
CA ALA A 248 9.80 -21.15 8.26
C ALA A 248 9.30 -22.60 8.35
N PRO A 249 9.30 -23.22 9.54
CA PRO A 249 9.05 -24.66 9.69
C PRO A 249 7.61 -25.10 9.38
N ASN A 250 6.66 -24.16 9.35
CA ASN A 250 5.24 -24.42 9.08
C ASN A 250 4.80 -23.99 7.67
N ILE A 251 5.76 -23.76 6.76
CA ILE A 251 5.49 -23.35 5.39
C ILE A 251 4.72 -24.45 4.64
N GLN A 252 3.67 -24.05 3.93
CA GLN A 252 2.80 -24.95 3.16
C GLN A 252 2.92 -24.69 1.66
N VAL A 253 3.04 -23.42 1.28
CA VAL A 253 3.16 -23.00 -0.11
C VAL A 253 4.40 -22.14 -0.27
N VAL A 254 5.33 -22.60 -1.12
CA VAL A 254 6.48 -21.82 -1.56
C VAL A 254 6.38 -21.61 -3.06
N ARG A 255 6.44 -20.35 -3.51
CA ARG A 255 6.53 -19.99 -4.93
C ARG A 255 7.79 -19.16 -5.13
N LEU A 256 8.76 -19.75 -5.83
CA LEU A 256 9.96 -19.06 -6.30
C LEU A 256 9.81 -18.90 -7.81
N ALA A 257 9.77 -17.67 -8.31
CA ALA A 257 9.54 -17.40 -9.72
C ALA A 257 10.55 -16.41 -10.29
N LYS A 258 10.82 -16.56 -11.60
CA LYS A 258 11.64 -15.63 -12.40
C LYS A 258 13.01 -15.35 -11.77
N LEU A 259 13.81 -16.40 -11.55
CA LEU A 259 15.21 -16.23 -11.17
C LEU A 259 15.87 -15.26 -12.16
N ALA A 260 16.47 -14.18 -11.66
CA ALA A 260 17.26 -13.28 -12.50
C ALA A 260 18.40 -14.11 -13.10
N LEU A 261 18.35 -14.31 -14.42
CA LEU A 261 19.22 -15.25 -15.14
C LEU A 261 20.63 -14.70 -15.35
N ASP A 262 20.96 -13.54 -14.78
CA ASP A 262 22.04 -12.72 -15.29
C ASP A 262 23.38 -12.99 -14.59
N ASP A 263 23.38 -13.73 -13.46
CA ASP A 263 24.61 -14.12 -12.77
C ASP A 263 24.58 -15.55 -12.24
N TRP A 264 24.71 -16.53 -13.14
CA TRP A 264 24.84 -17.96 -12.84
C TRP A 264 26.15 -18.34 -12.11
N SER A 265 26.98 -17.37 -11.73
CA SER A 265 28.33 -17.67 -11.22
C SER A 265 28.33 -18.21 -9.78
N GLN A 266 27.24 -18.07 -9.01
CA GLN A 266 27.13 -18.64 -7.66
C GLN A 266 25.69 -19.08 -7.33
N PRO A 267 25.29 -20.33 -7.62
CA PRO A 267 24.10 -20.91 -7.00
C PRO A 267 24.36 -21.03 -5.50
N GLY A 268 23.72 -20.17 -4.70
CA GLY A 268 23.76 -20.28 -3.26
C GLY A 268 22.88 -21.43 -2.78
N ASP A 269 23.04 -21.82 -1.53
CA ASP A 269 22.17 -22.80 -0.89
C ASP A 269 20.87 -22.12 -0.40
N GLU A 270 20.06 -21.58 -1.32
CA GLU A 270 18.83 -20.84 -0.94
C GLU A 270 17.76 -21.73 -0.30
N PHE A 271 17.91 -23.05 -0.37
CA PHE A 271 16.91 -24.02 0.11
C PHE A 271 17.08 -24.39 1.59
N ALA A 272 18.22 -24.11 2.21
CA ALA A 272 18.46 -24.37 3.63
C ALA A 272 17.48 -23.64 4.58
N ALA A 273 16.74 -22.65 4.08
CA ALA A 273 15.72 -21.90 4.82
C ALA A 273 14.49 -22.73 5.25
N PHE A 274 14.29 -23.89 4.62
CA PHE A 274 13.05 -24.68 4.74
C PHE A 274 13.22 -26.00 5.50
N GLU A 275 14.43 -26.29 6.01
CA GLU A 275 14.72 -27.43 6.88
C GLU A 275 14.43 -27.11 8.36
#